data_AF-A0A7C1VTP4-F1
#
_entry.id   AF-A0A7C1VTP4-F1
#
_cell.length_a   1.000
_cell.length_b   1.000
_cell.length_c   1.000
_cell.angle_alpha   90.00
_cell.angle_beta   90.00
_cell.angle_gamma   90.00
#
_symmetry.space_group_name_H-M   'P 1'
#
loop_
_entity.id
_entity.type
_entity.pdbx_description
1 polymer ?
#
loop_
_entity_poly.entity_id
_entity_poly.type
_entity_poly.pdbx_seq_one_letter_code
_entity_poly.pdbx_strand_id
1 'polypeptide(L)' 'GQTYRLPAGAFFVIRDGKVARITNYYNLEDWIAQVAG' A
#
# COMPACT_ATOMS: atom_id res chain seq x y z
N GLY A 1 14.36 12.64 5.39
CA GLY A 1 13.45 11.49 5.36
C GLY A 1 13.78 10.64 4.16
N GLN A 2 13.32 9.39 4.13
CA GLN A 2 13.47 8.50 2.97
C GLN A 2 12.23 8.63 2.07
N THR A 3 12.43 8.57 0.76
CA THR A 3 11.37 8.73 -0.25
C THR A 3 11.30 7.47 -1.10
N TYR A 4 10.10 6.91 -1.23
CA TYR A 4 9.85 5.65 -1.92
C TYR A 4 8.74 5.81 -2.94
N ARG A 5 8.81 5.01 -4.01
CA ARG A 5 7.79 4.96 -5.05
C ARG A 5 7.47 3.51 -5.33
N LEU A 6 6.27 3.10 -4.94
CA LEU A 6 5.79 1.73 -5.10
C LEU A 6 4.45 1.73 -5.84
N PRO A 7 4.37 1.12 -7.03
CA PRO A 7 3.09 0.85 -7.68
C PRO A 7 2.28 -0.11 -6.81
N ALA A 8 1.03 0.25 -6.50
CA ALA A 8 0.16 -0.56 -5.68
C ALA A 8 -1.29 -0.53 -6.17
N GLY A 9 -1.98 -1.65 -6.01
CA GLY A 9 -3.44 -1.74 -6.06
C GLY A 9 -4.02 -1.57 -4.66
N ALA A 10 -5.15 -0.86 -4.55
CA ALA A 10 -5.87 -0.68 -3.30
C ALA A 10 -7.35 -1.05 -3.48
N PHE A 11 -7.86 -1.93 -2.62
CA PHE A 11 -9.26 -2.29 -2.56
C PHE A 11 -9.88 -1.74 -1.28
N PHE A 12 -11.04 -1.11 -1.43
CA PHE A 12 -11.76 -0.46 -0.33
C PHE A 12 -13.04 -1.21 -0.03
N VAL A 13 -13.26 -1.50 1.25
CA VAL A 13 -14.57 -1.90 1.75
C VAL A 13 -15.24 -0.66 2.33
N ILE A 14 -16.40 -0.29 1.77
CA ILE A 14 -17.21 0.83 2.24
C ILE A 14 -18.40 0.30 3.05
N ARG A 15 -18.66 0.90 4.22
CA ARG A 15 -19.86 0.67 5.04
C ARG A 15 -20.35 2.03 5.54
N ASP A 16 -21.66 2.27 5.43
CA ASP A 16 -22.30 3.54 5.84
C ASP A 16 -21.63 4.79 5.24
N GLY A 17 -21.21 4.70 3.97
CA GLY A 17 -20.52 5.78 3.26
C GLY A 17 -19.09 6.06 3.73
N LYS A 18 -18.52 5.23 4.62
CA LYS A 18 -17.17 5.38 5.16
C LYS A 18 -16.28 4.19 4.80
N VAL A 19 -14.98 4.43 4.70
CA VAL A 19 -13.99 3.36 4.52
C VAL A 19 -13.92 2.53 5.80
N ALA A 20 -14.28 1.26 5.69
CA ALA A 20 -14.23 0.29 6.79
C ALA A 20 -12.97 -0.57 6.75
N ARG A 21 -12.39 -0.79 5.56
CA ARG A 21 -11.13 -1.53 5.39
C ARG A 21 -10.45 -1.13 4.09
N ILE A 22 -9.13 -1.09 4.11
CA ILE A 22 -8.28 -0.98 2.93
C ILE A 22 -7.44 -2.26 2.84
N THR A 23 -7.29 -2.83 1.65
CA THR A 23 -6.37 -3.93 1.38
C THR A 23 -5.47 -3.54 0.22
N ASN A 24 -4.17 -3.49 0.47
CA ASN A 24 -3.17 -3.10 -0.51
C ASN A 24 -2.42 -4.31 -1.04
N TYR A 25 -2.18 -4.31 -2.35
CA TYR A 25 -1.31 -5.28 -3.02
C TYR A 25 -0.20 -4.51 -3.71
N TYR A 26 1.04 -4.89 -3.42
CA TYR A 26 2.24 -4.33 -3.99
C TYR A 26 3.34 -5.39 -3.99
N ASN A 27 4.43 -5.14 -4.70
CA ASN A 27 5.57 -6.04 -4.73
C ASN A 27 6.37 -5.91 -3.42
N LEU A 28 6.41 -6.99 -2.63
CA LEU A 28 7.14 -7.02 -1.36
C LEU A 28 8.65 -6.88 -1.57
N GLU A 29 9.21 -7.49 -2.61
CA GLU A 29 10.65 -7.42 -2.91
C GLU A 29 11.06 -6.00 -3.32
N ASP A 30 10.27 -5.34 -4.17
CA ASP A 30 10.48 -3.92 -4.55
C ASP A 30 10.41 -3.01 -3.32
N TRP A 31 9.45 -3.26 -2.42
CA TRP A 31 9.38 -2.54 -1.15
C TRP A 31 10.64 -2.75 -0.29
N ILE A 32 11.06 -4.00 -0.09
CA ILE A 32 12.25 -4.32 0.72
C ILE A 32 13.49 -3.67 0.11
N ALA A 33 13.68 -3.73 -1.21
CA ALA A 33 14.81 -3.10 -1.90
C ALA A 33 14.86 -1.58 -1.70
N GLN A 34 13.72 -0.95 -1.45
CA GLN A 34 13.64 0.48 -1.17
C GLN A 34 13.92 0.80 0.30
N VAL A 35 13.43 0.00 1.25
CA VAL A 35 13.56 0.32 2.70
C VAL A 35 14.74 -0.29 3.41
N ALA A 36 15.28 -1.40 2.92
CA ALA A 36 16.48 -2.02 3.46
C ALA A 36 17.67 -1.17 3.03
N GLY A 37 18.02 -0.18 3.85
CA GLY A 37 19.25 0.61 3.70
C GLY A 37 20.51 -0.24 3.84
#